data_AF-A0A955AVB3-F1
#
_entry.id   AF-A0A955AVB3-F1
#
_cell.length_a   1.000
_cell.length_b   1.000
_cell.length_c   1.000
_cell.angle_alpha   90.00
_cell.angle_beta   90.00
_cell.angle_gamma   90.00
#
_symmetry.space_group_name_H-M   'P 1'
#
loop_
_entity.id
_entity.type
_entity.pdbx_description
1 polymer ?
#
loop_
_entity_poly.entity_id
_entity_poly.type
_entity_poly.pdbx_seq_one_letter_code
_entity_poly.pdbx_strand_id
1 'polypeptide(L)'
;MNRWRTRLTRAVVAAVMLACGQLALPVHAASPEETLRATQAMLDASESALTAARRQVDEQYEQLQQLAPGDRDVRYAYVVATINQRRYREADPLLKELVALEPTNLAVLRTRVWLTTMLRDYGATLVQLEQLSAAMAEQEGLDTETAETTARFLGRVIAFLEGPANDASATAANPRLVANAKRDLLDRLTESQRTAFDEAFDAVTNRYLDLTESKEASQQRAVAAAREDRENRLDQVAEQRERIGDEREDLRDQQERLRSEMTDQLAELTKTDQPLATQQARLQTQIVAMQRDLAAIDLELSRLGRRIDTAEDPFLRDALRREAARLAAVARRYAVDLSGLDRQVAVVTAQRLELQRQPIELQRTIGGQLNQTAAELDKLAKNEKQADAIERRARRPLNATSNQARSLSAVASAFITYEPFPFQQERQRVLKSLGGDR
;
A
#
# COMPACT_ATOMS: atom_id res chain seq x y z
N MET A 1 -26.54 -75.08 36.71
CA MET A 1 -25.43 -74.97 35.73
C MET A 1 -24.80 -73.56 35.73
N ASN A 2 -24.33 -73.01 36.87
CA ASN A 2 -23.72 -71.66 36.88
C ASN A 2 -22.58 -71.44 37.91
N ARG A 3 -21.98 -72.52 38.45
CA ARG A 3 -20.86 -72.43 39.41
C ARG A 3 -19.48 -72.79 38.83
N TRP A 4 -19.41 -73.15 37.55
CA TRP A 4 -18.16 -73.53 36.88
C TRP A 4 -17.53 -72.39 36.05
N ARG A 5 -18.28 -71.33 35.70
CA ARG A 5 -17.76 -70.21 34.87
C ARG A 5 -16.96 -69.16 35.64
N THR A 6 -17.13 -69.03 36.95
CA THR A 6 -16.42 -68.01 37.76
C THR A 6 -15.03 -68.43 38.25
N ARG A 7 -14.65 -69.71 38.11
CA ARG A 7 -13.30 -70.19 38.48
C ARG A 7 -12.28 -70.08 37.34
N LEU A 8 -12.73 -70.00 36.08
CA LEU A 8 -11.85 -69.89 34.91
C LEU A 8 -11.39 -68.44 34.63
N THR A 9 -12.17 -67.41 34.97
CA THR A 9 -11.79 -66.01 34.73
C THR A 9 -10.75 -65.46 35.74
N ARG A 10 -10.73 -65.98 36.98
CA ARG A 10 -9.69 -65.58 37.96
C ARG A 10 -8.32 -66.22 37.69
N ALA A 11 -8.27 -67.39 37.07
CA ALA A 11 -7.01 -68.04 36.71
C ALA A 11 -6.32 -67.37 35.51
N VAL A 12 -7.09 -66.86 34.53
CA VAL A 12 -6.51 -66.16 33.35
C VAL A 12 -5.99 -64.77 33.71
N VAL A 13 -6.66 -64.02 34.60
CA VAL A 13 -6.18 -62.69 35.04
C VAL A 13 -4.92 -62.80 35.92
N ALA A 14 -4.81 -63.85 36.75
CA ALA A 14 -3.59 -64.10 37.52
C ALA A 14 -2.41 -64.54 36.64
N ALA A 15 -2.65 -65.31 35.58
CA ALA A 15 -1.61 -65.74 34.65
C ALA A 15 -1.08 -64.59 33.77
N VAL A 16 -1.92 -63.62 33.38
CA VAL A 16 -1.49 -62.44 32.61
C VAL A 16 -0.72 -61.44 33.48
N MET A 17 -1.08 -61.27 34.76
CA MET A 17 -0.31 -60.42 35.68
C MET A 17 1.04 -61.04 36.09
N LEU A 18 1.17 -62.37 36.12
CA LEU A 18 2.46 -63.04 36.36
C LEU A 18 3.36 -63.13 35.11
N ALA A 19 2.80 -63.09 33.90
CA ALA A 19 3.58 -63.09 32.66
C ALA A 19 4.13 -61.70 32.25
N CYS A 20 3.55 -60.61 32.77
CA CYS A 20 4.08 -59.25 32.54
C CYS A 20 5.17 -58.82 33.55
N GLY A 21 5.53 -59.68 34.51
CA GLY A 21 6.44 -59.32 35.62
C GLY A 21 7.93 -59.57 35.39
N GLN A 22 8.39 -60.14 34.26
CA GLN A 22 9.77 -60.69 34.19
C GLN A 22 10.54 -60.45 32.88
N LEU A 23 10.23 -59.42 32.11
CA LEU A 23 11.15 -58.93 31.07
C LEU A 23 11.48 -57.45 31.30
N ALA A 24 11.90 -57.11 32.52
CA ALA A 24 12.75 -55.96 32.73
C ALA A 24 14.12 -56.30 32.13
N LEU A 25 14.25 -56.13 30.81
CA LEU A 25 15.56 -56.09 30.18
C LEU A 25 16.39 -55.06 30.95
N PRO A 26 17.61 -55.40 31.37
CA PRO A 26 18.47 -54.42 32.02
C PRO A 26 18.63 -53.27 31.03
N VAL A 27 18.05 -52.12 31.37
CA VAL A 27 18.37 -50.86 30.71
C VAL A 27 19.85 -50.68 30.98
N HIS A 28 20.68 -51.02 29.99
CA HIS A 28 22.10 -50.75 30.04
C HIS A 28 22.19 -49.23 30.16
N ALA A 29 22.56 -48.76 31.35
CA ALA A 29 22.86 -47.35 31.54
C ALA A 29 23.94 -47.02 30.51
N ALA A 30 23.63 -46.09 29.60
CA ALA A 30 24.57 -45.65 28.58
C ALA A 30 25.86 -45.17 29.25
N SER A 31 26.99 -45.39 28.60
CA SER A 31 28.25 -44.87 29.12
C SER A 31 28.20 -43.35 29.19
N PRO A 32 28.84 -42.70 30.20
CA PRO A 32 28.89 -41.24 30.28
C PRO A 32 29.41 -40.57 28.99
N GLU A 33 30.32 -41.25 28.29
CA GLU A 33 30.83 -40.79 26.98
C GLU A 33 29.76 -40.78 25.88
N GLU A 34 28.86 -41.77 25.85
CA GLU A 34 27.76 -41.81 24.88
C GLU A 34 26.77 -40.67 25.14
N THR A 35 26.40 -40.45 26.40
CA THR A 35 25.52 -39.33 26.80
C THR A 35 26.16 -37.98 26.45
N LEU A 36 27.45 -37.82 26.71
CA LEU A 36 28.20 -36.60 26.36
C LEU A 36 28.20 -36.36 24.84
N ARG A 37 28.56 -37.37 24.03
CA ARG A 37 28.58 -37.25 22.57
C ARG A 37 27.21 -36.95 21.99
N ALA A 38 26.17 -37.62 22.48
CA ALA A 38 24.79 -37.38 22.03
C ALA A 38 24.31 -35.97 22.42
N THR A 39 24.63 -35.51 23.63
CA THR A 39 24.33 -34.14 24.08
C THR A 39 25.06 -33.09 23.25
N GLN A 40 26.33 -33.33 22.92
CA GLN A 40 27.10 -32.46 22.03
C GLN A 40 26.44 -32.38 20.65
N ALA A 41 26.07 -33.52 20.06
CA ALA A 41 25.41 -33.54 18.75
C ALA A 41 24.08 -32.75 18.74
N MET A 42 23.32 -32.78 19.84
CA MET A 42 22.10 -31.99 20.03
C MET A 42 22.38 -30.49 20.10
N LEU A 43 23.39 -30.08 20.87
CA LEU A 43 23.78 -28.68 20.97
C LEU A 43 24.32 -28.16 19.62
N ASP A 44 25.06 -28.96 18.88
CA ASP A 44 25.57 -28.63 17.54
C ASP A 44 24.43 -28.44 16.54
N ALA A 45 23.45 -29.34 16.54
CA ALA A 45 22.25 -29.20 15.71
C ALA A 45 21.46 -27.92 16.06
N SER A 46 21.48 -27.52 17.33
CA SER A 46 20.76 -26.33 17.79
C SER A 46 21.33 -25.00 17.31
N GLU A 47 22.56 -24.96 16.76
CA GLU A 47 23.14 -23.75 16.16
C GLU A 47 22.36 -23.27 14.94
N SER A 48 21.62 -24.17 14.29
CA SER A 48 20.72 -23.86 13.19
C SER A 48 19.28 -23.65 13.66
N ALA A 49 18.66 -22.56 13.23
CA ALA A 49 17.24 -22.28 13.50
C ALA A 49 16.28 -22.96 12.50
N LEU A 50 16.78 -23.77 11.57
CA LEU A 50 15.98 -24.44 10.53
C LEU A 50 15.02 -25.49 11.11
N THR A 51 13.87 -25.70 10.47
CA THR A 51 12.87 -26.68 10.93
C THR A 51 13.41 -28.11 11.03
N ALA A 52 14.28 -28.52 10.11
CA ALA A 52 14.92 -29.84 10.15
C ALA A 52 15.83 -29.98 11.38
N ALA A 53 16.61 -28.94 11.70
CA ALA A 53 17.46 -28.90 12.88
C ALA A 53 16.65 -28.92 14.19
N ARG A 54 15.47 -28.29 14.22
CA ARG A 54 14.54 -28.39 15.37
C ARG A 54 14.10 -29.82 15.63
N ARG A 55 13.64 -30.52 14.59
CA ARG A 55 13.24 -31.94 14.70
C ARG A 55 14.41 -32.81 15.14
N GLN A 56 15.59 -32.59 14.60
CA GLN A 56 16.79 -33.32 15.00
C GLN A 56 17.10 -33.12 16.49
N VAL A 57 16.99 -31.89 17.01
CA VAL A 57 17.17 -31.60 18.44
C VAL A 57 16.12 -32.33 19.29
N ASP A 58 14.86 -32.34 18.86
CA ASP A 58 13.78 -33.03 19.59
C ASP A 58 14.00 -34.55 19.59
N GLU A 59 14.34 -35.15 18.44
CA GLU A 59 14.63 -36.58 18.30
C GLU A 59 15.86 -37.00 19.13
N GLN A 60 16.91 -36.19 19.13
CA GLN A 60 18.12 -36.45 19.94
C GLN A 60 17.82 -36.32 21.44
N TYR A 61 16.97 -35.39 21.85
CA TYR A 61 16.54 -35.27 23.24
C TYR A 61 15.69 -36.46 23.68
N GLU A 62 14.77 -36.94 22.85
CA GLU A 62 13.99 -38.16 23.14
C GLU A 62 14.89 -39.39 23.31
N GLN A 63 15.90 -39.54 22.45
CA GLN A 63 16.90 -40.59 22.59
C GLN A 63 17.70 -40.44 23.89
N LEU A 64 18.16 -39.22 24.21
CA LEU A 64 18.87 -38.94 25.46
C LEU A 64 18.01 -39.22 26.70
N GLN A 65 16.69 -38.97 26.66
CA GLN A 65 15.79 -39.34 27.76
C GLN A 65 15.65 -40.86 27.93
N GLN A 66 15.83 -41.65 26.87
CA GLN A 66 15.88 -43.11 26.97
C GLN A 66 17.22 -43.60 27.55
N LEU A 67 18.33 -42.94 27.20
CA LEU A 67 19.68 -43.31 27.64
C LEU A 67 19.97 -42.89 29.10
N ALA A 68 19.54 -41.68 29.47
CA ALA A 68 19.80 -41.07 30.77
C ALA A 68 18.51 -40.43 31.34
N PRO A 69 17.51 -41.24 31.71
CA PRO A 69 16.22 -40.73 32.18
C PRO A 69 16.39 -39.91 33.46
N GLY A 70 15.94 -38.66 33.42
CA GLY A 70 15.98 -37.75 34.58
C GLY A 70 17.34 -37.09 34.83
N ASP A 71 18.32 -37.26 33.93
CA ASP A 71 19.58 -36.51 34.00
C ASP A 71 19.28 -35.00 33.83
N ARG A 72 19.73 -34.23 34.82
CA ARG A 72 19.47 -32.79 34.94
C ARG A 72 20.32 -31.99 33.96
N ASP A 73 21.57 -32.41 33.75
CA ASP A 73 22.51 -31.76 32.83
C ASP A 73 22.01 -31.93 31.38
N VAL A 74 21.54 -33.13 31.03
CA VAL A 74 20.91 -33.41 29.72
C VAL A 74 19.65 -32.55 29.51
N ARG A 75 18.80 -32.43 30.53
CA ARG A 75 17.59 -31.60 30.46
C ARG A 75 17.95 -30.12 30.30
N TYR A 76 18.95 -29.63 31.04
CA TYR A 76 19.42 -28.25 30.91
C TYR A 76 20.03 -27.99 29.52
N ALA A 77 20.79 -28.96 28.96
CA ALA A 77 21.29 -28.90 27.59
C ALA A 77 20.17 -28.66 26.57
N TYR A 78 19.06 -29.37 26.73
CA TYR A 78 17.90 -29.23 25.86
C TYR A 78 17.20 -27.88 26.02
N VAL A 79 17.14 -27.32 27.24
CA VAL A 79 16.69 -25.94 27.47
C VAL A 79 17.58 -24.94 26.73
N VAL A 80 18.90 -25.07 26.84
CA VAL A 80 19.87 -24.20 26.15
C VAL A 80 19.69 -24.29 24.63
N ALA A 81 19.53 -25.49 24.08
CA ALA A 81 19.24 -25.72 22.66
C ALA A 81 17.93 -25.08 22.21
N THR A 82 16.84 -25.26 22.96
CA THR A 82 15.53 -24.68 22.63
C THR A 82 15.52 -23.16 22.72
N ILE A 83 16.21 -22.56 23.70
CA ILE A 83 16.41 -21.11 23.79
C ILE A 83 17.17 -20.59 22.55
N ASN A 84 18.24 -21.27 22.13
CA ASN A 84 19.01 -20.87 20.95
C ASN A 84 18.16 -20.91 19.66
N GLN A 85 17.28 -21.90 19.55
CA GLN A 85 16.29 -22.02 18.47
C GLN A 85 15.09 -21.06 18.61
N ARG A 86 15.10 -20.16 19.61
CA ARG A 86 14.06 -19.18 19.95
C ARG A 86 12.71 -19.79 20.36
N ARG A 87 12.71 -21.03 20.86
CA ARG A 87 11.52 -21.76 21.36
C ARG A 87 11.26 -21.46 22.84
N TYR A 88 11.17 -20.18 23.18
CA TYR A 88 11.15 -19.70 24.57
C TYR A 88 9.98 -20.26 25.40
N ARG A 89 8.79 -20.41 24.81
CA ARG A 89 7.61 -20.94 25.51
C ARG A 89 7.73 -22.42 25.85
N GLU A 90 8.50 -23.18 25.08
CA GLU A 90 8.73 -24.61 25.32
C GLU A 90 9.83 -24.82 26.35
N ALA A 91 10.85 -23.95 26.34
CA ALA A 91 11.91 -23.93 27.33
C ALA A 91 11.41 -23.54 28.73
N ASP A 92 10.38 -22.68 28.82
CA ASP A 92 9.88 -22.13 30.09
C ASP A 92 9.45 -23.18 31.14
N PRO A 93 8.54 -24.14 30.82
CA PRO A 93 8.14 -25.17 31.80
C PRO A 93 9.30 -26.07 32.21
N LEU A 94 10.17 -26.46 31.27
CA LEU A 94 11.32 -27.32 31.53
C LEU A 94 12.31 -26.66 32.48
N LEU A 95 12.57 -25.38 32.27
CA LEU A 95 13.46 -24.60 33.13
C LEU A 95 12.85 -24.36 34.51
N LYS A 96 11.53 -24.20 34.61
CA LYS A 96 10.83 -24.11 35.90
C LYS A 96 10.97 -25.39 36.73
N GLU A 97 10.90 -26.56 36.08
CA GLU A 97 11.16 -27.84 36.75
C GLU A 97 12.62 -27.97 37.20
N LEU A 98 13.58 -27.55 36.36
CA LEU A 98 15.00 -27.58 36.72
C LEU A 98 15.30 -26.68 37.93
N VAL A 99 14.75 -25.47 37.99
CA VAL A 99 14.91 -24.58 39.15
C VAL A 99 14.36 -25.22 40.43
N ALA A 100 13.27 -25.98 40.35
CA ALA A 100 12.73 -26.69 41.51
C ALA A 100 13.62 -27.85 41.98
N LEU A 101 14.34 -28.50 41.05
CA LEU A 101 15.29 -29.58 41.34
C LEU A 101 16.64 -29.05 41.84
N GLU A 102 17.05 -27.87 41.37
CA GLU A 102 18.36 -27.28 41.61
C GLU A 102 18.25 -25.80 42.01
N PRO A 103 17.70 -25.51 43.20
CA PRO A 103 17.41 -24.13 43.62
C PRO A 103 18.67 -23.27 43.85
N THR A 104 19.86 -23.86 43.88
CA THR A 104 21.14 -23.18 44.08
C THR A 104 22.02 -23.15 42.83
N ASN A 105 21.60 -23.76 41.72
CA ASN A 105 22.40 -23.79 40.50
C ASN A 105 22.33 -22.43 39.78
N LEU A 106 23.39 -21.63 39.91
CA LEU A 106 23.46 -20.27 39.37
C LEU A 106 23.25 -20.21 37.85
N ALA A 107 23.69 -21.22 37.09
CA ALA A 107 23.49 -21.23 35.63
C ALA A 107 22.01 -21.39 35.27
N VAL A 108 21.33 -22.33 35.93
CA VAL A 108 19.90 -22.59 35.74
C VAL A 108 19.08 -21.36 36.13
N LEU A 109 19.38 -20.73 37.27
CA LEU A 109 18.73 -19.51 37.73
C LEU A 109 18.99 -18.31 36.81
N ARG A 110 20.23 -18.11 36.36
CA ARG A 110 20.59 -17.06 35.39
C ARG A 110 19.82 -17.22 34.08
N THR A 111 19.78 -18.43 33.54
CA THR A 111 19.01 -18.74 32.33
C THR A 111 17.51 -18.51 32.54
N ARG A 112 16.99 -18.78 33.75
CA ARG A 112 15.58 -18.52 34.10
C ARG A 112 15.26 -17.03 34.13
N VAL A 113 16.11 -16.22 34.76
CA VAL A 113 15.99 -14.75 34.73
C VAL A 113 16.01 -14.24 33.30
N TRP A 114 16.96 -14.71 32.48
CA TRP A 114 17.07 -14.28 31.09
C TRP A 114 15.80 -14.61 30.29
N LEU A 115 15.31 -15.85 30.42
CA LEU A 115 14.13 -16.33 29.69
C LEU A 115 12.84 -15.59 30.10
N THR A 116 12.62 -15.40 31.41
CA THR A 116 11.45 -14.69 31.92
C THR A 116 11.46 -13.21 31.51
N THR A 117 12.63 -12.58 31.47
CA THR A 117 12.81 -11.21 30.93
C THR A 117 12.42 -11.16 29.45
N MET A 118 12.88 -12.13 28.65
CA MET A 118 12.55 -12.22 27.22
C MET A 118 11.07 -12.47 26.94
N LEU A 119 10.41 -13.25 27.80
CA LEU A 119 8.97 -13.49 27.75
C LEU A 119 8.15 -12.30 28.26
N ARG A 120 8.80 -11.24 28.75
CA ARG A 120 8.21 -10.04 29.34
C ARG A 120 7.35 -10.34 30.58
N ASP A 121 7.66 -11.43 31.28
CA ASP A 121 7.09 -11.71 32.60
C ASP A 121 7.99 -11.06 33.66
N TYR A 122 7.90 -9.73 33.76
CA TYR A 122 8.75 -8.97 34.66
C TYR A 122 8.46 -9.24 36.14
N GLY A 123 7.23 -9.66 36.47
CA GLY A 123 6.89 -10.12 37.82
C GLY A 123 7.68 -11.37 38.20
N ALA A 124 7.65 -12.41 37.34
CA ALA A 124 8.46 -13.61 37.55
C ALA A 124 9.96 -13.30 37.53
N THR A 125 10.41 -12.41 36.64
CA THR A 125 11.82 -11.99 36.54
C THR A 125 12.33 -11.46 37.88
N LEU A 126 11.58 -10.57 38.54
CA LEU A 126 11.99 -9.99 39.82
C LEU A 126 12.11 -11.05 40.94
N VAL A 127 11.19 -12.01 41.00
CA VAL A 127 11.28 -13.14 41.94
C VAL A 127 12.52 -13.98 41.67
N GLN A 128 12.84 -14.23 40.40
CA GLN A 128 14.00 -15.03 40.01
C GLN A 128 15.34 -14.29 40.24
N LEU A 129 15.37 -12.96 40.10
CA LEU A 129 16.51 -12.14 40.47
C LEU A 129 16.81 -12.24 41.97
N GLU A 130 15.76 -12.21 42.79
CA GLU A 130 15.91 -12.39 44.24
C GLU A 130 16.49 -13.78 44.57
N GLN A 131 15.96 -14.85 43.97
CA GLN A 131 16.46 -16.21 44.16
C GLN A 131 17.91 -16.36 43.70
N LEU A 132 18.27 -15.80 42.55
CA LEU A 132 19.65 -15.83 42.03
C LEU A 132 20.62 -15.10 42.96
N SER A 133 20.25 -13.91 43.45
CA SER A 133 21.09 -13.16 44.40
C SER A 133 21.27 -13.87 45.74
N ALA A 134 20.22 -14.54 46.25
CA ALA A 134 20.31 -15.33 47.48
C ALA A 134 21.21 -16.55 47.31
N ALA A 135 21.01 -17.34 46.25
CA ALA A 135 21.84 -18.50 45.94
C ALA A 135 23.33 -18.13 45.79
N MET A 136 23.62 -16.98 45.16
CA MET A 136 24.99 -16.48 45.02
C MET A 136 25.62 -16.09 46.36
N ALA A 137 24.85 -15.54 47.30
CA ALA A 137 25.34 -15.16 48.63
C ALA A 137 25.53 -16.38 49.56
N GLU A 138 24.71 -17.41 49.41
CA GLU A 138 24.77 -18.65 50.21
C GLU A 138 25.88 -19.61 49.74
N GLN A 139 26.31 -19.53 48.49
CA GLN A 139 27.31 -20.44 47.93
C GLN A 139 28.73 -20.09 48.42
N GLU A 140 29.19 -20.79 49.45
CA GLU A 140 30.57 -20.70 49.93
C GLU A 140 31.58 -21.17 48.86
N GLY A 141 32.70 -20.46 48.74
CA GLY A 141 33.77 -20.81 47.80
C GLY A 141 33.46 -20.54 46.32
N LEU A 142 32.42 -19.76 46.02
CA LEU A 142 32.16 -19.32 44.65
C LEU A 142 33.36 -18.53 44.12
N ASP A 143 33.85 -18.95 42.95
CA ASP A 143 34.93 -18.25 42.26
C ASP A 143 34.56 -16.77 42.00
N THR A 144 35.54 -15.89 42.20
CA THR A 144 35.33 -14.43 42.14
C THR A 144 34.88 -13.99 40.75
N GLU A 145 35.45 -14.59 39.69
CA GLU A 145 35.08 -14.27 38.31
C GLU A 145 33.62 -14.67 38.02
N THR A 146 33.20 -15.83 38.51
CA THR A 146 31.81 -16.31 38.38
C THR A 146 30.83 -15.40 39.13
N ALA A 147 31.19 -14.97 40.33
CA ALA A 147 30.38 -14.06 41.14
C ALA A 147 30.23 -12.68 40.49
N GLU A 148 31.34 -12.09 40.03
CA GLU A 148 31.31 -10.81 39.31
C GLU A 148 30.56 -10.88 37.99
N THR A 149 30.72 -11.97 37.23
CA THR A 149 29.98 -12.18 35.98
C THR A 149 28.48 -12.26 36.22
N THR A 150 28.07 -12.90 37.31
CA THR A 150 26.66 -12.96 37.73
C THR A 150 26.18 -11.58 38.18
N ALA A 151 26.98 -10.83 38.93
CA ALA A 151 26.66 -9.45 39.32
C ALA A 151 26.50 -8.52 38.11
N ARG A 152 27.37 -8.61 37.09
CA ARG A 152 27.23 -7.87 35.81
C ARG A 152 25.91 -8.21 35.11
N PHE A 153 25.53 -9.49 35.09
CA PHE A 153 24.25 -9.92 34.50
C PHE A 153 23.06 -9.31 35.25
N LEU A 154 23.07 -9.38 36.59
CA LEU A 154 22.05 -8.76 37.43
C LEU A 154 21.92 -7.25 37.17
N GLY A 155 23.06 -6.54 37.05
CA GLY A 155 23.11 -5.12 36.71
C GLY A 155 22.42 -4.80 35.38
N ARG A 156 22.72 -5.56 34.33
CA ARG A 156 22.09 -5.38 33.01
C ARG A 156 20.58 -5.62 33.04
N VAL A 157 20.13 -6.67 33.75
CA VAL A 157 18.69 -6.97 33.86
C VAL A 157 17.96 -5.85 34.59
N ILE A 158 18.48 -5.40 35.74
CA ILE A 158 17.86 -4.32 36.50
C ILE A 158 17.85 -3.02 35.70
N ALA A 159 18.95 -2.65 35.03
CA ALA A 159 18.98 -1.48 34.15
C ALA A 159 17.96 -1.56 33.01
N PHE A 160 17.82 -2.74 32.39
CA PHE A 160 16.80 -2.98 31.36
C PHE A 160 15.38 -2.79 31.91
N LEU A 161 15.09 -3.30 33.11
CA LEU A 161 13.80 -3.17 33.77
C LEU A 161 13.50 -1.74 34.25
N GLU A 162 14.51 -0.94 34.62
CA GLU A 162 14.34 0.46 35.02
C GLU A 162 14.15 1.40 33.81
N GLY A 163 14.81 1.13 32.69
CA GLY A 163 14.72 1.97 31.48
C GLY A 163 13.93 1.31 30.34
N PRO A 164 14.62 0.60 29.41
CA PRO A 164 14.04 0.04 28.18
C PRO A 164 12.68 -0.64 28.28
N ALA A 165 12.45 -1.43 29.34
CA ALA A 165 11.22 -2.19 29.53
C ALA A 165 10.01 -1.31 29.86
N ASN A 166 10.23 -0.15 30.46
CA ASN A 166 9.17 0.74 30.94
C ASN A 166 8.59 1.62 29.82
N ASP A 167 9.38 1.97 28.81
CA ASP A 167 8.92 2.76 27.66
C ASP A 167 8.07 1.93 26.67
N ALA A 168 8.09 0.60 26.77
CA ALA A 168 7.24 -0.29 25.99
C ALA A 168 5.83 -0.38 26.62
N SER A 169 4.97 0.57 26.26
CA SER A 169 3.70 1.00 26.91
C SER A 169 2.55 -0.02 27.11
N ALA A 170 2.77 -1.33 27.13
CA ALA A 170 1.71 -2.32 27.41
C ALA A 170 2.04 -3.32 28.53
N THR A 171 3.31 -3.44 28.93
CA THR A 171 3.74 -4.45 29.89
C THR A 171 4.85 -3.91 30.78
N ALA A 172 4.85 -2.61 31.09
CA ALA A 172 5.91 -1.97 31.86
C ALA A 172 6.14 -2.67 33.21
N ALA A 173 7.40 -2.78 33.63
CA ALA A 173 7.72 -3.27 34.95
C ALA A 173 7.23 -2.27 35.99
N ASN A 174 6.79 -2.73 37.17
CA ASN A 174 6.38 -1.82 38.23
C ASN A 174 7.62 -1.16 38.83
N PRO A 175 7.84 0.17 38.68
CA PRO A 175 9.09 0.81 39.09
C PRO A 175 9.41 0.62 40.58
N ARG A 176 8.37 0.54 41.44
CA ARG A 176 8.56 0.31 42.88
C ARG A 176 9.08 -1.10 43.17
N LEU A 177 8.60 -2.11 42.44
CA LEU A 177 9.06 -3.48 42.63
C LEU A 177 10.50 -3.65 42.13
N VAL A 178 10.84 -3.00 41.02
CA VAL A 178 12.21 -3.00 40.48
C VAL A 178 13.17 -2.32 41.48
N ALA A 179 12.80 -1.15 42.01
CA ALA A 179 13.63 -0.43 42.98
C ALA A 179 13.84 -1.22 44.28
N ASN A 180 12.80 -1.89 44.79
CA ASN A 180 12.92 -2.76 45.97
C ASN A 180 13.85 -3.95 45.69
N ALA A 181 13.65 -4.64 44.56
CA ALA A 181 14.50 -5.77 44.18
C ALA A 181 15.97 -5.35 44.00
N LYS A 182 16.23 -4.18 43.39
CA LYS A 182 17.57 -3.62 43.26
C LYS A 182 18.22 -3.39 44.63
N ARG A 183 17.51 -2.76 45.57
CA ARG A 183 18.02 -2.51 46.92
C ARG A 183 18.36 -3.83 47.63
N ASP A 184 17.42 -4.76 47.67
CA ASP A 184 17.58 -6.03 48.40
C ASP A 184 18.69 -6.90 47.77
N LEU A 185 18.87 -6.82 46.45
CA LEU A 185 19.97 -7.44 45.72
C LEU A 185 21.30 -6.81 46.09
N LEU A 186 21.41 -5.47 46.04
CA LEU A 186 22.63 -4.75 46.37
C LEU A 186 23.08 -5.10 47.79
N ASP A 187 22.17 -5.15 48.76
CA ASP A 187 22.46 -5.50 50.16
C ASP A 187 23.16 -6.87 50.34
N ARG A 188 23.00 -7.80 49.38
CA ARG A 188 23.64 -9.13 49.37
C ARG A 188 24.99 -9.16 48.65
N LEU A 189 25.32 -8.14 47.86
CA LEU A 189 26.56 -8.11 47.08
C LEU A 189 27.76 -7.60 47.89
N THR A 190 28.91 -8.24 47.68
CA THR A 190 30.22 -7.73 48.14
C THR A 190 30.64 -6.49 47.36
N GLU A 191 31.65 -5.75 47.82
CA GLU A 191 32.10 -4.51 47.17
C GLU A 191 32.57 -4.73 45.71
N SER A 192 33.31 -5.80 45.43
CA SER A 192 33.73 -6.14 44.06
C SER A 192 32.52 -6.45 43.16
N GLN A 193 31.56 -7.21 43.68
CA GLN A 193 30.34 -7.54 42.95
C GLN A 193 29.46 -6.31 42.70
N ARG A 194 29.36 -5.39 43.67
CA ARG A 194 28.65 -4.11 43.51
C ARG A 194 29.26 -3.26 42.41
N THR A 195 30.59 -3.14 42.39
CA THR A 195 31.30 -2.43 41.32
C THR A 195 30.99 -3.03 39.96
N ALA A 196 31.06 -4.36 39.83
CA ALA A 196 30.74 -5.07 38.59
C ALA A 196 29.26 -4.94 38.20
N PHE A 197 28.34 -4.89 39.16
CA PHE A 197 26.91 -4.61 38.95
C PHE A 197 26.72 -3.20 38.40
N ASP A 198 27.28 -2.19 39.06
CA ASP A 198 27.10 -0.77 38.73
C ASP A 198 27.67 -0.46 37.34
N GLU A 199 28.87 -0.94 37.01
CA GLU A 199 29.47 -0.80 35.68
C GLU A 199 28.55 -1.35 34.57
N ALA A 200 27.98 -2.53 34.78
CA ALA A 200 27.11 -3.18 33.82
C ALA A 200 25.73 -2.52 33.74
N PHE A 201 25.23 -2.01 34.86
CA PHE A 201 24.01 -1.22 34.95
C PHE A 201 24.15 0.10 34.16
N ASP A 202 25.24 0.83 34.39
CA ASP A 202 25.54 2.10 33.71
C ASP A 202 25.74 1.89 32.20
N ALA A 203 26.40 0.80 31.79
CA ALA A 203 26.57 0.47 30.38
C ALA A 203 25.23 0.31 29.63
N VAL A 204 24.24 -0.35 30.24
CA VAL A 204 22.89 -0.50 29.66
C VAL A 204 22.16 0.83 29.63
N THR A 205 22.23 1.60 30.73
CA THR A 205 21.61 2.92 30.82
C THR A 205 22.14 3.86 29.74
N ASN A 206 23.47 3.98 29.61
CA ASN A 206 24.11 4.82 28.58
C ASN A 206 23.74 4.34 27.17
N ARG A 207 23.77 3.03 26.92
CA ARG A 207 23.38 2.49 25.61
C ARG A 207 21.92 2.78 25.27
N TYR A 208 21.03 2.76 26.26
CA TYR A 208 19.63 3.09 26.08
C TYR A 208 19.42 4.57 25.75
N LEU A 209 20.14 5.46 26.43
CA LEU A 209 20.13 6.90 26.15
C LEU A 209 20.59 7.17 24.72
N ASP A 210 21.72 6.60 24.27
CA ASP A 210 22.22 6.74 22.90
C ASP A 210 21.18 6.33 21.84
N LEU A 211 20.50 5.21 22.06
CA LEU A 211 19.48 4.70 21.14
C LEU A 211 18.23 5.58 21.12
N THR A 212 17.86 6.16 22.26
CA THR A 212 16.72 7.06 22.40
C THR A 212 17.00 8.41 21.74
N GLU A 213 18.17 9.00 21.97
CA GLU A 213 18.62 10.20 21.28
C GLU A 213 18.69 9.99 19.76
N SER A 214 19.23 8.85 19.32
CA SER A 214 19.28 8.49 17.90
C SER A 214 17.88 8.35 17.28
N LYS A 215 16.94 7.78 18.03
CA LYS A 215 15.53 7.64 17.62
C LYS A 215 14.88 9.02 17.49
N GLU A 216 15.05 9.89 18.49
CA GLU A 216 14.52 11.26 18.47
C GLU A 216 15.10 12.07 17.32
N ALA A 217 16.42 12.01 17.11
CA ALA A 217 17.08 12.67 15.98
C ALA A 217 16.54 12.16 14.63
N SER A 218 16.34 10.84 14.48
CA SER A 218 15.75 10.26 13.26
C SER A 218 14.30 10.71 13.06
N GLN A 219 13.52 10.80 14.14
CA GLN A 219 12.14 11.29 14.09
C GLN A 219 12.07 12.77 13.73
N GLN A 220 12.91 13.61 14.35
CA GLN A 220 13.00 15.05 14.03
C GLN A 220 13.40 15.27 12.57
N ARG A 221 14.41 14.54 12.06
CA ARG A 221 14.79 14.59 10.63
C ARG A 221 13.63 14.18 9.72
N ALA A 222 12.89 13.15 10.08
CA ALA A 222 11.74 12.70 9.29
C ALA A 222 10.59 13.72 9.28
N VAL A 223 10.33 14.38 10.42
CA VAL A 223 9.33 15.45 10.52
C VAL A 223 9.78 16.68 9.71
N ALA A 224 11.05 17.05 9.80
CA ALA A 224 11.62 18.17 9.03
C ALA A 224 11.52 17.91 7.52
N ALA A 225 11.98 16.74 7.05
CA ALA A 225 11.89 16.35 5.65
C ALA A 225 10.42 16.29 5.17
N ALA A 226 9.51 15.73 5.97
CA ALA A 226 8.09 15.68 5.63
C ALA A 226 7.43 17.07 5.56
N ARG A 227 7.94 18.03 6.34
CA ARG A 227 7.50 19.43 6.31
C ARG A 227 8.01 20.14 5.05
N GLU A 228 9.29 19.97 4.73
CA GLU A 228 9.89 20.50 3.50
C GLU A 228 9.19 19.95 2.25
N ASP A 229 8.99 18.63 2.17
CA ASP A 229 8.22 17.98 1.10
C ASP A 229 6.79 18.53 0.98
N ARG A 230 6.16 18.85 2.12
CA ARG A 230 4.83 19.45 2.15
C ARG A 230 4.84 20.87 1.61
N GLU A 231 5.80 21.69 2.04
CA GLU A 231 5.97 23.07 1.56
C GLU A 231 6.21 23.07 0.04
N ASN A 232 7.18 22.28 -0.45
CA ASN A 232 7.45 22.10 -1.88
C ASN A 232 6.22 21.67 -2.69
N ARG A 233 5.41 20.74 -2.16
CA ARG A 233 4.17 20.30 -2.83
C ARG A 233 3.10 21.39 -2.86
N LEU A 234 2.99 22.20 -1.81
CA LEU A 234 2.04 23.30 -1.77
C LEU A 234 2.44 24.40 -2.76
N ASP A 235 3.74 24.69 -2.88
CA ASP A 235 4.27 25.64 -3.85
C ASP A 235 4.01 25.18 -5.28
N GLN A 236 4.27 23.90 -5.60
CA GLN A 236 3.95 23.31 -6.90
C GLN A 236 2.45 23.39 -7.23
N VAL A 237 1.57 23.17 -6.24
CA VAL A 237 0.12 23.29 -6.44
C VAL A 237 -0.28 24.75 -6.68
N ALA A 238 0.36 25.71 -6.00
CA ALA A 238 0.11 27.13 -6.21
C ALA A 238 0.51 27.55 -7.64
N GLU A 239 1.72 27.19 -8.08
CA GLU A 239 2.21 27.45 -9.44
C GLU A 239 1.32 26.79 -10.51
N GLN A 240 0.87 25.55 -10.25
CA GLN A 240 -0.05 24.86 -11.15
C GLN A 240 -1.40 25.59 -11.26
N ARG A 241 -1.91 26.15 -10.16
CA ARG A 241 -3.18 26.92 -10.18
C ARG A 241 -3.04 28.23 -10.94
N GLU A 242 -1.93 28.92 -10.78
CA GLU A 242 -1.64 30.15 -11.54
C GLU A 242 -1.66 29.86 -13.03
N ARG A 243 -0.89 28.84 -13.48
CA ARG A 243 -0.89 28.40 -14.89
C ARG A 243 -2.28 28.01 -15.42
N ILE A 244 -3.04 27.24 -14.64
CA ILE A 244 -4.42 26.87 -15.01
C ILE A 244 -5.30 28.11 -15.10
N GLY A 245 -5.09 29.11 -14.23
CA GLY A 245 -5.79 30.39 -14.26
C GLY A 245 -5.55 31.14 -15.56
N ASP A 246 -4.28 31.34 -15.91
CA ASP A 246 -3.83 32.05 -17.12
C ASP A 246 -4.34 31.35 -18.38
N GLU A 247 -4.12 30.04 -18.52
CA GLU A 247 -4.59 29.26 -19.67
C GLU A 247 -6.12 29.32 -19.84
N ARG A 248 -6.86 29.37 -18.72
CA ARG A 248 -8.33 29.45 -18.74
C ARG A 248 -8.82 30.83 -19.17
N GLU A 249 -8.08 31.89 -18.86
CA GLU A 249 -8.35 33.25 -19.33
C GLU A 249 -8.10 33.35 -20.84
N ASP A 250 -6.93 32.88 -21.31
CA ASP A 250 -6.57 32.86 -22.73
C ASP A 250 -7.60 32.10 -23.59
N LEU A 251 -8.04 30.92 -23.14
CA LEU A 251 -9.05 30.13 -23.85
C LEU A 251 -10.44 30.80 -23.87
N ARG A 252 -10.79 31.59 -22.84
CA ARG A 252 -12.06 32.35 -22.82
C ARG A 252 -12.00 33.52 -23.79
N ASP A 253 -10.89 34.25 -23.81
CA ASP A 253 -10.65 35.32 -24.77
C ASP A 253 -10.70 34.79 -26.21
N GLN A 254 -10.09 33.62 -26.46
CA GLN A 254 -10.17 32.96 -27.75
C GLN A 254 -11.61 32.58 -28.12
N GLN A 255 -12.39 32.05 -27.19
CA GLN A 255 -13.81 31.73 -27.43
C GLN A 255 -14.63 32.98 -27.78
N GLU A 256 -14.41 34.08 -27.07
CA GLU A 256 -15.11 35.34 -27.33
C GLU A 256 -14.75 35.89 -28.71
N ARG A 257 -13.46 35.89 -29.06
CA ARG A 257 -12.98 36.30 -30.39
C ARG A 257 -13.61 35.45 -31.50
N LEU A 258 -13.56 34.13 -31.38
CA LEU A 258 -14.15 33.21 -32.38
C LEU A 258 -15.66 33.41 -32.53
N ARG A 259 -16.39 33.68 -31.44
CA ARG A 259 -17.83 33.99 -31.50
C ARG A 259 -18.11 35.32 -32.19
N SER A 260 -17.30 36.35 -31.92
CA SER A 260 -17.40 37.64 -32.61
C SER A 260 -17.14 37.47 -34.10
N GLU A 261 -16.03 36.81 -34.47
CA GLU A 261 -15.66 36.55 -35.87
C GLU A 261 -16.75 35.78 -36.63
N MET A 262 -17.32 34.73 -36.02
CA MET A 262 -18.42 33.99 -36.61
C MET A 262 -19.65 34.87 -36.83
N THR A 263 -19.99 35.70 -35.85
CA THR A 263 -21.16 36.60 -35.92
C THR A 263 -20.98 37.64 -37.02
N ASP A 264 -19.81 38.27 -37.09
CA ASP A 264 -19.48 39.29 -38.07
C ASP A 264 -19.50 38.73 -39.50
N GLN A 265 -18.92 37.54 -39.69
CA GLN A 265 -18.91 36.88 -41.01
C GLN A 265 -20.32 36.45 -41.46
N LEU A 266 -21.16 35.93 -40.55
CA LEU A 266 -22.55 35.61 -40.89
C LEU A 266 -23.36 36.86 -41.25
N ALA A 267 -23.10 37.99 -40.57
CA ALA A 267 -23.74 39.25 -40.89
C ALA A 267 -23.33 39.75 -42.29
N GLU A 268 -22.05 39.66 -42.65
CA GLU A 268 -21.57 40.07 -43.99
C GLU A 268 -22.10 39.16 -45.11
N LEU A 269 -22.20 37.85 -44.87
CA LEU A 269 -22.83 36.91 -45.82
C LEU A 269 -24.31 37.24 -46.05
N THR A 270 -25.04 37.55 -44.99
CA THR A 270 -26.46 37.95 -45.07
C THR A 270 -26.64 39.24 -45.86
N LYS A 271 -25.78 40.23 -45.59
CA LYS A 271 -25.76 41.51 -46.31
C LYS A 271 -25.46 41.33 -47.80
N THR A 272 -24.64 40.34 -48.17
CA THR A 272 -24.31 40.02 -49.56
C THR A 272 -25.40 39.23 -50.29
N ASP A 273 -26.13 38.32 -49.62
CA ASP A 273 -27.23 37.56 -50.24
C ASP A 273 -28.49 38.41 -50.50
N GLN A 274 -28.79 39.38 -49.64
CA GLN A 274 -30.00 40.21 -49.73
C GLN A 274 -30.20 40.91 -51.10
N PRO A 275 -29.20 41.57 -51.72
CA PRO A 275 -29.38 42.16 -53.04
C PRO A 275 -29.61 41.11 -54.13
N LEU A 276 -28.96 39.94 -54.06
CA LEU A 276 -29.15 38.85 -55.01
C LEU A 276 -30.55 38.23 -54.90
N ALA A 277 -31.05 38.06 -53.68
CA ALA A 277 -32.43 37.63 -53.44
C ALA A 277 -33.44 38.60 -54.06
N THR A 278 -33.20 39.91 -53.89
CA THR A 278 -34.02 40.97 -54.49
C THR A 278 -33.97 40.93 -56.01
N GLN A 279 -32.78 40.72 -56.59
CA GLN A 279 -32.59 40.61 -58.04
C GLN A 279 -33.31 39.39 -58.61
N GLN A 280 -33.21 38.23 -57.95
CA GLN A 280 -33.90 37.01 -58.35
C GLN A 280 -35.42 37.21 -58.37
N ALA A 281 -36.00 37.81 -57.32
CA ALA A 281 -37.43 38.08 -57.24
C ALA A 281 -37.89 39.03 -58.36
N ARG A 282 -37.09 40.05 -58.70
CA ARG A 282 -37.37 40.97 -59.82
C ARG A 282 -37.37 40.23 -61.15
N LEU A 283 -36.37 39.40 -61.44
CA LEU A 283 -36.28 38.63 -62.67
C LEU A 283 -37.43 37.62 -62.81
N GLN A 284 -37.78 36.92 -61.73
CA GLN A 284 -38.93 36.00 -61.71
C GLN A 284 -40.24 36.73 -62.00
N THR A 285 -40.43 37.93 -61.45
CA THR A 285 -41.60 38.76 -61.76
C THR A 285 -41.67 39.11 -63.25
N GLN A 286 -40.53 39.46 -63.86
CA GLN A 286 -40.45 39.76 -65.30
C GLN A 286 -40.74 38.52 -66.17
N ILE A 287 -40.20 37.36 -65.81
CA ILE A 287 -40.47 36.09 -66.51
C ILE A 287 -41.97 35.78 -66.49
N VAL A 288 -42.63 35.85 -65.32
CA VAL A 288 -44.07 35.58 -65.21
C VAL A 288 -44.89 36.56 -66.05
N ALA A 289 -44.52 37.83 -66.11
CA ALA A 289 -45.17 38.81 -66.98
C ALA A 289 -45.01 38.44 -68.46
N MET A 290 -43.79 38.12 -68.91
CA MET A 290 -43.53 37.71 -70.30
C MET A 290 -44.23 36.40 -70.69
N GLN A 291 -44.33 35.44 -69.77
CA GLN A 291 -45.05 34.18 -69.99
C GLN A 291 -46.54 34.43 -70.23
N ARG A 292 -47.15 35.37 -69.50
CA ARG A 292 -48.55 35.77 -69.70
C ARG A 292 -48.76 36.42 -71.06
N ASP A 293 -47.87 37.34 -71.45
CA ASP A 293 -47.93 37.98 -72.77
C ASP A 293 -47.79 36.96 -73.90
N LEU A 294 -46.84 36.03 -73.78
CA LEU A 294 -46.62 34.97 -74.78
C LEU A 294 -47.84 34.05 -74.90
N ALA A 295 -48.44 33.64 -73.78
CA ALA A 295 -49.67 32.84 -73.78
C ALA A 295 -50.86 33.58 -74.43
N ALA A 296 -50.96 34.91 -74.24
CA ALA A 296 -51.98 35.72 -74.90
C ALA A 296 -51.76 35.78 -76.43
N ILE A 297 -50.51 35.92 -76.88
CA ILE A 297 -50.16 35.89 -78.31
C ILE A 297 -50.45 34.52 -78.93
N ASP A 298 -50.14 33.42 -78.23
CA ASP A 298 -50.43 32.06 -78.72
C ASP A 298 -51.94 31.81 -78.89
N LEU A 299 -52.76 32.37 -77.99
CA LEU A 299 -54.22 32.32 -78.09
C LEU A 299 -54.72 33.09 -79.33
N GLU A 300 -54.20 34.30 -79.56
CA GLU A 300 -54.50 35.13 -80.74
C GLU A 300 -54.07 34.44 -82.05
N LEU A 301 -52.87 33.87 -82.10
CA LEU A 301 -52.38 33.07 -83.23
C LEU A 301 -53.30 31.88 -83.51
N SER A 302 -53.75 31.17 -82.47
CA SER A 302 -54.70 30.05 -82.59
C SER A 302 -56.08 30.50 -83.08
N ARG A 303 -56.52 31.73 -82.75
CA ARG A 303 -57.75 32.33 -83.29
C ARG A 303 -57.60 32.70 -84.77
N LEU A 304 -56.49 33.35 -85.13
CA LEU A 304 -56.20 33.73 -86.52
C LEU A 304 -56.05 32.51 -87.43
N GLY A 305 -55.39 31.44 -86.97
CA GLY A 305 -55.28 30.17 -87.70
C GLY A 305 -56.65 29.61 -88.11
N ARG A 306 -57.57 29.51 -87.14
CA ARG A 306 -58.96 29.08 -87.40
C ARG A 306 -59.67 29.97 -88.41
N ARG A 307 -59.49 31.30 -88.34
CA ARG A 307 -60.10 32.25 -89.29
C ARG A 307 -59.54 32.09 -90.70
N ILE A 308 -58.24 31.85 -90.83
CA ILE A 308 -57.55 31.61 -92.12
C ILE A 308 -58.14 30.36 -92.79
N ASP A 309 -58.34 29.28 -92.03
CA ASP A 309 -58.86 28.01 -92.55
C ASP A 309 -60.30 28.14 -93.08
N THR A 310 -61.10 29.02 -92.46
CA THR A 310 -62.50 29.25 -92.83
C THR A 310 -62.72 30.37 -93.85
N ALA A 311 -61.72 31.21 -94.13
CA ALA A 311 -61.90 32.38 -94.99
C ALA A 311 -61.95 31.98 -96.48
N GLU A 312 -63.08 32.23 -97.14
CA GLU A 312 -63.25 31.94 -98.59
C GLU A 312 -62.56 32.99 -99.48
N ASP A 313 -62.55 34.26 -99.08
CA ASP A 313 -61.90 35.36 -99.81
C ASP A 313 -60.36 35.25 -99.74
N PRO A 314 -59.66 35.11 -100.89
CA PRO A 314 -58.21 35.07 -100.94
C PRO A 314 -57.51 36.28 -100.32
N PHE A 315 -58.08 37.49 -100.48
CA PHE A 315 -57.47 38.72 -99.98
C PHE A 315 -57.53 38.80 -98.45
N LEU A 316 -58.69 38.49 -97.86
CA LEU A 316 -58.85 38.39 -96.41
C LEU A 316 -57.92 37.33 -95.81
N ARG A 317 -57.81 36.17 -96.46
CA ARG A 317 -56.92 35.08 -96.02
C ARG A 317 -55.46 35.53 -96.00
N ASP A 318 -55.01 36.25 -97.03
CA ASP A 318 -53.65 36.79 -97.10
C ASP A 318 -53.38 37.88 -96.03
N ALA A 319 -54.36 38.76 -95.77
CA ALA A 319 -54.26 39.74 -94.70
C ALA A 319 -54.10 39.08 -93.31
N LEU A 320 -54.93 38.07 -93.01
CA LEU A 320 -54.85 37.30 -91.75
C LEU A 320 -53.52 36.55 -91.62
N ARG A 321 -52.97 36.01 -92.73
CA ARG A 321 -51.64 35.38 -92.73
C ARG A 321 -50.53 36.37 -92.40
N ARG A 322 -50.59 37.59 -92.94
CA ARG A 322 -49.62 38.66 -92.62
C ARG A 322 -49.69 39.06 -91.15
N GLU A 323 -50.89 39.17 -90.59
CA GLU A 323 -51.10 39.45 -89.17
C GLU A 323 -50.56 38.32 -88.28
N ALA A 324 -50.87 37.07 -88.62
CA ALA A 324 -50.34 35.90 -87.92
C ALA A 324 -48.81 35.84 -87.99
N ALA A 325 -48.20 36.13 -89.15
CA ALA A 325 -46.75 36.18 -89.30
C ALA A 325 -46.12 37.28 -88.44
N ARG A 326 -46.78 38.44 -88.30
CA ARG A 326 -46.34 39.53 -87.42
C ARG A 326 -46.39 39.10 -85.95
N LEU A 327 -47.50 38.53 -85.48
CA LEU A 327 -47.62 38.03 -84.10
C LEU A 327 -46.62 36.91 -83.80
N ALA A 328 -46.40 35.99 -84.75
CA ALA A 328 -45.40 34.93 -84.60
C ALA A 328 -43.97 35.49 -84.48
N ALA A 329 -43.65 36.59 -85.17
CA ALA A 329 -42.36 37.26 -85.01
C ALA A 329 -42.20 37.89 -83.61
N VAL A 330 -43.27 38.49 -83.07
CA VAL A 330 -43.29 39.00 -81.69
C VAL A 330 -43.13 37.87 -80.68
N ALA A 331 -43.88 36.77 -80.83
CA ALA A 331 -43.78 35.59 -79.95
C ALA A 331 -42.34 35.03 -79.94
N ARG A 332 -41.71 34.90 -81.12
CA ARG A 332 -40.30 34.46 -81.21
C ARG A 332 -39.35 35.39 -80.45
N ARG A 333 -39.56 36.71 -80.52
CA ARG A 333 -38.75 37.68 -79.75
C ARG A 333 -38.94 37.50 -78.24
N TYR A 334 -40.18 37.40 -77.77
CA TYR A 334 -40.49 37.14 -76.37
C TYR A 334 -39.87 35.83 -75.88
N ALA A 335 -39.89 34.76 -76.69
CA ALA A 335 -39.27 33.50 -76.34
C ALA A 335 -37.74 33.61 -76.18
N VAL A 336 -37.07 34.41 -77.03
CA VAL A 336 -35.64 34.69 -76.91
C VAL A 336 -35.35 35.51 -75.64
N ASP A 337 -36.13 36.56 -75.38
CA ASP A 337 -35.98 37.41 -74.19
C ASP A 337 -36.20 36.59 -72.90
N LEU A 338 -37.21 35.72 -72.88
CA LEU A 338 -37.49 34.81 -71.76
C LEU A 338 -36.33 33.84 -71.52
N SER A 339 -35.77 33.23 -72.57
CA SER A 339 -34.56 32.40 -72.43
C SER A 339 -33.37 33.20 -71.87
N GLY A 340 -33.25 34.47 -72.23
CA GLY A 340 -32.26 35.38 -71.66
C GLY A 340 -32.46 35.61 -70.16
N LEU A 341 -33.70 35.88 -69.73
CA LEU A 341 -34.06 36.07 -68.32
C LEU A 341 -33.87 34.78 -67.51
N ASP A 342 -34.24 33.62 -68.05
CA ASP A 342 -34.04 32.32 -67.39
C ASP A 342 -32.55 32.05 -67.11
N ARG A 343 -31.67 32.38 -68.07
CA ARG A 343 -30.22 32.28 -67.86
C ARG A 343 -29.74 33.23 -66.75
N GLN A 344 -30.26 34.45 -66.69
CA GLN A 344 -29.92 35.39 -65.63
C GLN A 344 -30.38 34.89 -64.25
N VAL A 345 -31.59 34.34 -64.15
CA VAL A 345 -32.08 33.72 -62.91
C VAL A 345 -31.20 32.55 -62.51
N ALA A 346 -30.79 31.70 -63.45
CA ALA A 346 -29.91 30.57 -63.17
C ALA A 346 -28.54 31.03 -62.61
N VAL A 347 -27.96 32.09 -63.18
CA VAL A 347 -26.70 32.67 -62.69
C VAL A 347 -26.86 33.22 -61.26
N VAL A 348 -27.89 34.03 -61.00
CA VAL A 348 -28.13 34.58 -59.66
C VAL A 348 -28.42 33.46 -58.66
N THR A 349 -29.20 32.45 -59.04
CA THR A 349 -29.50 31.29 -58.18
C THR A 349 -28.23 30.52 -57.83
N ALA A 350 -27.33 30.31 -58.79
CA ALA A 350 -26.04 29.66 -58.53
C ALA A 350 -25.17 30.47 -57.55
N GLN A 351 -25.12 31.79 -57.71
CA GLN A 351 -24.38 32.68 -56.78
C GLN A 351 -24.95 32.61 -55.36
N ARG A 352 -26.28 32.63 -55.22
CA ARG A 352 -26.94 32.51 -53.92
C ARG A 352 -26.71 31.16 -53.26
N LEU A 353 -26.77 30.07 -54.02
CA LEU A 353 -26.48 28.73 -53.51
C LEU A 353 -25.05 28.63 -52.97
N GLU A 354 -24.09 29.29 -53.61
CA GLU A 354 -22.72 29.35 -53.11
C GLU A 354 -22.61 30.14 -51.81
N LEU A 355 -23.22 31.33 -51.74
CA LEU A 355 -23.29 32.12 -50.50
C LEU A 355 -24.03 31.38 -49.37
N GLN A 356 -25.00 30.53 -49.68
CA GLN A 356 -25.72 29.72 -48.68
C GLN A 356 -24.93 28.52 -48.18
N ARG A 357 -23.89 28.07 -48.90
CA ARG A 357 -22.96 27.02 -48.42
C ARG A 357 -21.95 27.54 -47.42
N GLN A 358 -21.51 28.79 -47.59
CA GLN A 358 -20.47 29.41 -46.75
C GLN A 358 -20.83 29.45 -45.24
N PRO A 359 -22.07 29.75 -44.80
CA PRO A 359 -22.46 29.67 -43.39
C PRO A 359 -22.28 28.28 -42.78
N ILE A 360 -22.54 27.22 -43.55
CA ILE A 360 -22.39 25.83 -43.07
C ILE A 360 -20.90 25.50 -42.88
N GLU A 361 -20.05 25.90 -43.83
CA GLU A 361 -18.60 25.71 -43.75
C GLU A 361 -17.98 26.54 -42.62
N LEU A 362 -18.44 27.78 -42.44
CA LEU A 362 -18.04 28.66 -41.36
C LEU A 362 -18.42 28.08 -40.00
N GLN A 363 -19.68 27.65 -39.85
CA GLN A 363 -20.18 27.03 -38.63
C GLN A 363 -19.43 25.72 -38.32
N ARG A 364 -19.05 24.95 -39.34
CA ARG A 364 -18.24 23.74 -39.16
C ARG A 364 -16.82 24.08 -38.69
N THR A 365 -16.20 25.09 -39.29
CA THR A 365 -14.81 25.47 -39.01
C THR A 365 -14.68 26.13 -37.63
N ILE A 366 -15.39 27.24 -37.41
CA ILE A 366 -15.35 27.95 -36.13
C ILE A 366 -16.03 27.14 -35.04
N GLY A 367 -17.15 26.47 -35.34
CA GLY A 367 -17.80 25.58 -34.36
C GLY A 367 -16.91 24.42 -33.93
N GLY A 368 -16.06 23.89 -34.84
CA GLY A 368 -15.03 22.91 -34.49
C GLY A 368 -14.02 23.47 -33.48
N GLN A 369 -13.52 24.69 -33.70
CA GLN A 369 -12.57 25.36 -32.80
C GLN A 369 -13.21 25.71 -31.45
N LEU A 370 -14.47 26.19 -31.43
CA LEU A 370 -15.22 26.44 -30.21
C LEU A 370 -15.43 25.16 -29.38
N ASN A 371 -15.69 24.02 -30.03
CA ASN A 371 -15.81 22.74 -29.35
C ASN A 371 -14.46 22.26 -28.79
N GLN A 372 -13.35 22.50 -29.51
CA GLN A 372 -12.00 22.17 -29.04
C GLN A 372 -11.63 22.99 -27.79
N THR A 373 -11.79 24.31 -27.85
CA THR A 373 -11.52 25.20 -26.70
C THR A 373 -12.40 24.84 -25.50
N ALA A 374 -13.68 24.50 -25.72
CA ALA A 374 -14.58 24.05 -24.65
C ALA A 374 -14.08 22.74 -24.00
N ALA A 375 -13.62 21.77 -24.81
CA ALA A 375 -13.06 20.54 -24.30
C ALA A 375 -11.75 20.76 -23.50
N GLU A 376 -10.95 21.76 -23.86
CA GLU A 376 -9.75 22.14 -23.12
C GLU A 376 -10.08 22.82 -21.79
N LEU A 377 -11.06 23.73 -21.75
CA LEU A 377 -11.57 24.31 -20.51
C LEU A 377 -12.07 23.22 -19.53
N ASP A 378 -12.77 22.20 -20.04
CA ASP A 378 -13.21 21.06 -19.23
C ASP A 378 -12.04 20.23 -18.68
N LYS A 379 -10.95 20.08 -19.45
CA LYS A 379 -9.73 19.41 -18.97
C LYS A 379 -9.06 20.24 -17.86
N LEU A 380 -8.94 21.56 -18.03
CA LEU A 380 -8.39 22.45 -17.01
C LEU A 380 -9.18 22.40 -15.71
N ALA A 381 -10.52 22.38 -15.79
CA ALA A 381 -11.38 22.22 -14.61
C ALA A 381 -11.17 20.88 -13.88
N LYS A 382 -10.85 19.80 -14.60
CA LYS A 382 -10.49 18.51 -13.97
C LYS A 382 -9.12 18.58 -13.30
N ASN A 383 -8.15 19.24 -13.93
CA ASN A 383 -6.82 19.43 -13.36
C ASN A 383 -6.88 20.28 -12.08
N GLU A 384 -7.71 21.33 -12.04
CA GLU A 384 -7.96 22.15 -10.85
C GLU A 384 -8.48 21.30 -9.68
N LYS A 385 -9.44 20.40 -9.93
CA LYS A 385 -9.93 19.46 -8.90
C LYS A 385 -8.86 18.48 -8.41
N GLN A 386 -7.93 18.09 -9.28
CA GLN A 386 -6.80 17.24 -8.88
C GLN A 386 -5.82 18.02 -7.99
N ALA A 387 -5.52 19.28 -8.34
CA ALA A 387 -4.71 20.17 -7.53
C ALA A 387 -5.33 20.38 -6.13
N ASP A 388 -6.65 20.57 -6.03
CA ASP A 388 -7.37 20.63 -4.75
C ASP A 388 -7.20 19.36 -3.92
N ALA A 389 -7.27 18.19 -4.56
CA ALA A 389 -7.12 16.92 -3.87
C ALA A 389 -5.69 16.73 -3.34
N ILE A 390 -4.68 17.16 -4.10
CA ILE A 390 -3.27 17.14 -3.69
C ILE A 390 -3.06 18.10 -2.51
N GLU A 391 -3.58 19.33 -2.58
CA GLU A 391 -3.51 20.30 -1.49
C GLU A 391 -4.14 19.76 -0.21
N ARG A 392 -5.35 19.19 -0.29
CA ARG A 392 -6.03 18.60 0.87
C ARG A 392 -5.23 17.45 1.48
N ARG A 393 -4.54 16.65 0.67
CA ARG A 393 -3.66 15.58 1.15
C ARG A 393 -2.40 16.16 1.81
N ALA A 394 -1.78 17.17 1.21
CA ALA A 394 -0.59 17.84 1.75
C ALA A 394 -0.89 18.56 3.08
N ARG A 395 -2.09 19.11 3.26
CA ARG A 395 -2.50 19.81 4.50
C ARG A 395 -2.80 18.90 5.69
N ARG A 396 -2.87 17.58 5.52
CA ARG A 396 -3.14 16.63 6.62
C ARG A 396 -2.03 16.70 7.70
N PRO A 397 -2.35 16.39 8.97
CA PRO A 397 -1.34 16.35 10.03
C PRO A 397 -0.24 15.34 9.68
N LEU A 398 1.01 15.74 9.89
CA LEU A 398 2.19 14.94 9.58
C LEU A 398 2.41 13.90 10.68
N ASN A 399 2.00 12.66 10.43
CA ASN A 399 2.35 11.52 11.28
C ASN A 399 3.63 10.85 10.74
N ALA A 400 4.73 11.61 10.71
CA ALA A 400 6.01 11.14 10.17
C ALA A 400 6.78 10.35 11.24
N THR A 401 6.47 9.07 11.40
CA THR A 401 7.38 8.13 12.08
C THR A 401 8.26 7.45 11.03
N SER A 402 9.57 7.69 11.04
CA SER A 402 10.47 7.01 10.12
C SER A 402 10.59 5.51 10.44
N ASN A 403 10.82 4.69 9.42
CA ASN A 403 11.12 3.27 9.63
C ASN A 403 12.37 3.08 10.50
N GLN A 404 13.34 3.99 10.41
CA GLN A 404 14.53 4.01 11.25
C GLN A 404 14.20 4.32 12.72
N ALA A 405 13.33 5.29 13.01
CA ALA A 405 12.91 5.56 14.40
C ALA A 405 12.15 4.36 14.98
N ARG A 406 11.34 3.66 14.17
CA ARG A 406 10.67 2.42 14.59
C ARG A 406 11.66 1.28 14.85
N SER A 407 12.66 1.09 13.98
CA SER A 407 13.67 0.05 14.18
C SER A 407 14.55 0.34 15.39
N LEU A 408 14.99 1.59 15.58
CA LEU A 408 15.71 2.01 16.79
C LEU A 408 14.89 1.82 18.04
N SER A 409 13.59 2.13 18.02
CA SER A 409 12.70 1.87 19.16
C SER A 409 12.58 0.37 19.45
N ALA A 410 12.48 -0.47 18.41
CA ALA A 410 12.41 -1.91 18.58
C ALA A 410 13.71 -2.48 19.17
N VAL A 411 14.87 -2.03 18.67
CA VAL A 411 16.20 -2.39 19.19
C VAL A 411 16.37 -1.92 20.63
N ALA A 412 16.03 -0.66 20.93
CA ALA A 412 16.12 -0.10 22.28
C ALA A 412 15.28 -0.88 23.29
N SER A 413 14.10 -1.36 22.89
CA SER A 413 13.19 -2.14 23.75
C SER A 413 13.53 -3.64 23.86
N ALA A 414 14.49 -4.14 23.08
CA ALA A 414 14.80 -5.57 23.05
C ALA A 414 15.88 -5.92 24.09
N PHE A 415 15.55 -6.79 25.05
CA PHE A 415 16.52 -7.21 26.08
C PHE A 415 17.81 -7.80 25.49
N ILE A 416 17.70 -8.53 24.37
CA ILE A 416 18.83 -9.15 23.67
C ILE A 416 19.87 -8.14 23.15
N THR A 417 19.51 -6.85 23.03
CA THR A 417 20.45 -5.78 22.68
C THR A 417 21.46 -5.51 23.79
N TYR A 418 21.07 -5.79 25.04
CA TYR A 418 21.87 -5.53 26.23
C TYR A 418 22.48 -6.81 26.81
N GLU A 419 21.74 -7.92 26.76
CA GLU A 419 22.20 -9.23 27.21
C GLU A 419 21.86 -10.32 26.17
N PRO A 420 22.74 -10.57 25.19
CA PRO A 420 22.57 -11.72 24.30
C PRO A 420 22.66 -13.02 25.10
N PHE A 421 21.88 -14.03 24.71
CA PHE A 421 21.96 -15.34 25.37
C PHE A 421 23.37 -15.93 25.21
N PRO A 422 24.08 -16.29 26.28
CA PRO A 422 25.47 -16.76 26.22
C PRO A 422 25.55 -18.24 25.81
N PHE A 423 24.95 -18.62 24.68
CA PHE A 423 24.79 -20.02 24.24
C PHE A 423 26.09 -20.82 24.28
N GLN A 424 27.19 -20.29 23.76
CA GLN A 424 28.46 -21.02 23.71
C GLN A 424 29.06 -21.26 25.11
N GLN A 425 28.86 -20.33 26.04
CA GLN A 425 29.32 -20.49 27.43
C GLN A 425 28.49 -21.56 28.15
N GLU A 426 27.17 -21.52 27.99
CA GLU A 426 26.27 -22.52 28.59
C GLU A 426 26.48 -23.92 27.97
N ARG A 427 26.69 -24.00 26.66
CA ARG A 427 27.07 -25.25 25.98
C ARG A 427 28.34 -25.84 26.58
N GLN A 428 29.41 -25.06 26.72
CA GLN A 428 30.66 -25.54 27.30
C GLN A 428 30.49 -25.96 28.77
N ARG A 429 29.70 -25.22 29.55
CA ARG A 429 29.41 -25.53 30.95
C ARG A 429 28.73 -26.89 31.09
N VAL A 430 27.71 -27.15 30.28
CA VAL A 430 26.97 -28.42 30.27
C VAL A 430 27.83 -29.60 29.82
N LEU A 431 28.66 -29.40 28.79
CA LEU A 431 29.54 -30.48 28.32
C LEU A 431 30.62 -30.82 29.35
N LYS A 432 31.14 -29.82 30.09
CA LYS A 432 32.07 -30.06 31.20
C LYS A 432 31.40 -30.80 32.36
N SER A 433 30.18 -30.44 32.74
CA SER A 433 29.47 -31.12 33.84
C SER A 433 29.17 -32.58 33.55
N LEU A 434 28.86 -32.92 32.29
CA LEU A 434 28.66 -34.30 31.81
C LEU A 434 29.97 -35.08 31.66
N GLY A 435 31.08 -34.40 31.34
CA GLY A 435 32.40 -35.02 31.13
C GLY A 435 33.10 -35.50 32.41
N GLY A 436 32.57 -35.17 33.59
CA GLY A 436 33.09 -35.65 34.88
C GLY A 436 34.17 -34.76 35.52
N ASP A 437 34.48 -33.59 34.95
CA ASP A 437 35.32 -32.56 35.57
C ASP A 437 34.52 -31.77 36.63
N ARG A 438 33.96 -32.47 37.63
CA ARG A 438 33.21 -31.87 38.75
C ARG A 438 34.11 -31.44 39.89
#